data_AF-A0A972QD96-F1
#
_entry.id   AF-A0A972QD96-F1
#
_cell.length_a   1.000
_cell.length_b   1.000
_cell.length_c   1.000
_cell.angle_alpha   90.00
_cell.angle_beta   90.00
_cell.angle_gamma   90.00
#
_symmetry.space_group_name_H-M   'P 1'
#
loop_
_entity.id
_entity.type
_entity.pdbx_description
1 polymer ?
#
loop_
_entity_poly.entity_id
_entity_poly.type
_entity_poly.pdbx_seq_one_letter_code
_entity_poly.pdbx_strand_id
1 'polypeptide(L)'
;RWHPDETIDTVRALAAWMTWKTSVVDLPLGGGKGGITCNPKELSENEKERLARAYIRAMAEHLGVNKDVPAPDVYTTPQIMAWMMDEYETITRAHHPGVITGKPLQIGGSAGRVDATARGGMYVTREAANKMSLDLSGKTMAIQGFGNAGQYAATLGHELLGLELIAASDSKGGIYNEKGIDPEALVKYKLQTGTLQGFPDTDAITNDELLELEVAVLFPAALEQVITEKNADNIKCKIMCELANGPTTPEADDILFENNVFVLPDFLANSGGVTVSYFEQVQNTYNYYWELKEVHKNLDIKITNAFQSVYEMSRREKINMRQAAYLVSVDRVAEACRLRGWV
;
A
#
# COMPACT_ATOMS: atom_id res chain seq x y z
N ARG A 1 -4.59 -1.31 -14.67
CA ARG A 1 -5.77 -0.61 -14.11
C ARG A 1 -6.90 -0.64 -15.12
N TRP A 2 -8.12 -1.01 -14.74
CA TRP A 2 -9.29 -0.98 -15.65
C TRP A 2 -10.30 0.02 -15.12
N HIS A 3 -10.48 1.17 -15.78
CA HIS A 3 -11.33 2.25 -15.26
C HIS A 3 -11.95 3.08 -16.40
N PRO A 4 -13.22 3.53 -16.29
CA PRO A 4 -13.86 4.30 -17.36
C PRO A 4 -13.18 5.64 -17.62
N ASP A 5 -12.62 6.25 -16.57
CA ASP A 5 -11.90 7.54 -16.65
C ASP A 5 -10.37 7.36 -16.78
N GLU A 6 -9.90 6.20 -17.21
CA GLU A 6 -8.46 5.98 -17.43
C GLU A 6 -7.95 6.85 -18.59
N THR A 7 -6.83 7.55 -18.37
CA THR A 7 -6.18 8.40 -19.37
C THR A 7 -4.69 8.09 -19.46
N ILE A 8 -4.07 8.48 -20.57
CA ILE A 8 -2.61 8.33 -20.74
C ILE A 8 -1.83 9.13 -19.69
N ASP A 9 -2.34 10.27 -19.23
CA ASP A 9 -1.67 11.11 -18.23
C ASP A 9 -1.76 10.48 -16.84
N THR A 10 -2.89 9.86 -16.50
CA THR A 10 -3.03 9.03 -15.30
C THR A 10 -2.00 7.89 -15.30
N VAL A 11 -1.88 7.17 -16.43
CA VAL A 11 -0.90 6.08 -16.57
C VAL A 11 0.54 6.58 -16.42
N ARG A 12 0.90 7.70 -17.04
CA ARG A 12 2.25 8.30 -16.94
C ARG A 12 2.58 8.70 -15.50
N ALA A 13 1.66 9.38 -14.83
CA ALA A 13 1.84 9.80 -13.44
C ALA A 13 2.07 8.57 -12.56
N LEU A 14 1.19 7.57 -12.64
CA LEU A 14 1.30 6.35 -11.83
C LEU A 14 2.59 5.55 -12.15
N ALA A 15 3.07 5.54 -13.40
CA ALA A 15 4.34 4.91 -13.76
C ALA A 15 5.52 5.60 -13.07
N ALA A 16 5.55 6.94 -13.05
CA ALA A 16 6.57 7.71 -12.35
C ALA A 16 6.53 7.45 -10.83
N TRP A 17 5.33 7.38 -10.25
CA TRP A 17 5.16 7.00 -8.84
C TRP A 17 5.70 5.59 -8.53
N MET A 18 5.51 4.63 -9.44
CA MET A 18 6.09 3.30 -9.26
C MET A 18 7.62 3.31 -9.26
N THR A 19 8.26 4.21 -10.01
CA THR A 19 9.73 4.39 -9.95
C THR A 19 10.16 4.81 -8.54
N TRP A 20 9.48 5.79 -7.94
CA TRP A 20 9.84 6.26 -6.60
C TRP A 20 9.52 5.25 -5.51
N LYS A 21 8.40 4.55 -5.65
CA LYS A 21 7.93 3.53 -4.71
C LYS A 21 8.82 2.29 -4.70
N THR A 22 9.29 1.82 -5.85
CA THR A 22 10.24 0.70 -5.91
C THR A 22 11.63 1.12 -5.43
N SER A 23 12.05 2.35 -5.76
CA SER A 23 13.32 2.90 -5.33
C SER A 23 13.42 3.12 -3.82
N VAL A 24 12.36 3.62 -3.15
CA VAL A 24 12.41 3.91 -1.69
C VAL A 24 12.67 2.65 -0.86
N VAL A 25 12.13 1.51 -1.28
CA VAL A 25 12.31 0.20 -0.64
C VAL A 25 13.45 -0.63 -1.23
N ASP A 26 14.30 -0.02 -2.07
CA ASP A 26 15.48 -0.67 -2.64
C ASP A 26 15.14 -1.99 -3.35
N LEU A 27 14.14 -1.93 -4.21
CA LEU A 27 13.79 -3.03 -5.11
C LEU A 27 14.53 -2.84 -6.43
N PRO A 28 15.07 -3.90 -7.05
CA PRO A 28 15.79 -3.83 -8.32
C PRO A 28 14.83 -3.71 -9.52
N LEU A 29 13.91 -2.75 -9.45
CA LEU A 29 12.83 -2.54 -10.40
C LEU A 29 12.81 -1.07 -10.85
N GLY A 30 12.30 -0.83 -12.06
CA GLY A 30 11.92 0.50 -12.50
C GLY A 30 10.48 0.84 -12.11
N GLY A 31 9.89 1.80 -12.82
CA GLY A 31 8.46 2.12 -12.72
C GLY A 31 7.73 1.91 -14.04
N GLY A 32 6.60 1.22 -13.98
CA GLY A 32 5.74 0.95 -15.14
C GLY A 32 4.27 0.90 -14.72
N LYS A 33 3.38 1.24 -15.66
CA LYS A 33 1.93 1.11 -15.52
C LYS A 33 1.26 0.83 -16.85
N GLY A 34 0.10 0.17 -16.75
CA GLY A 34 -0.81 -0.08 -17.87
C GLY A 34 -2.26 0.18 -17.47
N GLY A 35 -3.06 0.61 -18.45
CA GLY A 35 -4.44 1.01 -18.29
C GLY A 35 -5.32 0.48 -19.42
N ILE A 36 -6.57 0.14 -19.11
CA ILE A 36 -7.63 -0.06 -20.11
C ILE A 36 -8.80 0.84 -19.75
N THR A 37 -9.23 1.68 -20.68
CA THR A 37 -10.42 2.52 -20.55
C THR A 37 -11.67 1.65 -20.73
N CYS A 38 -12.20 1.11 -19.62
CA CYS A 38 -13.42 0.31 -19.60
C CYS A 38 -14.12 0.37 -18.24
N ASN A 39 -15.41 0.04 -18.18
CA ASN A 39 -16.14 -0.18 -16.93
C ASN A 39 -16.29 -1.68 -16.64
N PRO A 40 -15.46 -2.30 -15.78
CA PRO A 40 -15.51 -3.74 -15.54
C PRO A 40 -16.80 -4.21 -14.87
N LYS A 41 -17.60 -3.30 -14.31
CA LYS A 41 -18.90 -3.63 -13.69
C LYS A 41 -19.98 -3.93 -14.73
N GLU A 42 -19.80 -3.47 -15.96
CA GLU A 42 -20.71 -3.72 -17.09
C GLU A 42 -20.27 -4.93 -17.93
N LEU A 43 -19.12 -5.53 -17.61
CA LEU A 43 -18.58 -6.69 -18.32
C LEU A 43 -18.92 -7.98 -17.57
N SER A 44 -19.38 -8.98 -18.31
CA SER A 44 -19.43 -10.37 -17.84
C SER A 44 -18.01 -10.93 -17.62
N GLU A 45 -17.89 -12.01 -16.84
CA GLU A 45 -16.58 -12.66 -16.62
C GLU A 45 -15.93 -13.11 -17.93
N ASN A 46 -16.72 -13.62 -18.88
CA ASN A 46 -16.22 -14.01 -20.20
C ASN A 46 -15.71 -12.81 -21.01
N GLU A 47 -16.32 -11.64 -20.87
CA GLU A 47 -15.83 -10.41 -21.51
C GLU A 47 -14.53 -9.92 -20.86
N LYS A 48 -14.42 -10.00 -19.52
CA LYS A 48 -13.18 -9.69 -18.80
C LYS A 48 -12.05 -10.63 -19.23
N GLU A 49 -12.30 -11.92 -19.34
CA GLU A 49 -11.30 -12.87 -19.82
C GLU A 49 -10.81 -12.50 -21.24
N ARG A 50 -11.74 -12.31 -22.18
CA ARG A 50 -11.38 -11.92 -23.56
C ARG A 50 -10.60 -10.61 -23.59
N LEU A 51 -10.96 -9.62 -22.76
CA LEU A 51 -10.27 -8.35 -22.65
C LEU A 51 -8.84 -8.52 -22.10
N ALA A 52 -8.67 -9.31 -21.04
CA ALA A 52 -7.38 -9.61 -20.45
C ALA A 52 -6.43 -10.28 -21.47
N ARG A 53 -6.95 -11.27 -22.21
CA ARG A 53 -6.20 -11.97 -23.27
C ARG A 53 -5.85 -11.03 -24.43
N ALA A 54 -6.80 -10.21 -24.88
CA ALA A 54 -6.56 -9.25 -25.95
C ALA A 54 -5.47 -8.23 -25.57
N TYR A 55 -5.47 -7.75 -24.32
CA TYR A 55 -4.43 -6.86 -23.81
C TYR A 55 -3.04 -7.50 -23.87
N ILE A 56 -2.92 -8.76 -23.44
CA ILE A 56 -1.63 -9.47 -23.49
C ILE A 56 -1.15 -9.72 -24.92
N ARG A 57 -2.04 -10.07 -25.84
CA ARG A 57 -1.68 -10.16 -27.28
C ARG A 57 -1.11 -8.86 -27.82
N ALA A 58 -1.64 -7.71 -27.39
CA ALA A 58 -1.14 -6.40 -27.81
C ALA A 58 0.19 -6.02 -27.14
N MET A 59 0.44 -6.48 -25.91
CA MET A 59 1.59 -6.06 -25.11
C MET A 59 2.73 -7.07 -25.05
N ALA A 60 2.56 -8.31 -25.52
CA ALA A 60 3.47 -9.43 -25.29
C ALA A 60 4.95 -9.13 -25.59
N GLU A 61 5.24 -8.34 -26.62
CA GLU A 61 6.63 -7.99 -27.00
C GLU A 61 7.35 -7.12 -25.95
N HIS A 62 6.58 -6.33 -25.19
CA HIS A 62 7.06 -5.45 -24.13
C HIS A 62 7.15 -6.15 -22.77
N LEU A 63 6.44 -7.26 -22.59
CA LEU A 63 6.40 -7.99 -21.33
C LEU A 63 7.52 -9.03 -21.22
N GLY A 64 7.91 -9.33 -19.99
CA GLY A 64 8.86 -10.40 -19.69
C GLY A 64 9.46 -10.24 -18.30
N VAL A 65 9.91 -11.35 -17.72
CA VAL A 65 10.49 -11.39 -16.35
C VAL A 65 11.62 -10.37 -16.16
N ASN A 66 12.39 -10.10 -17.23
CA ASN A 66 13.52 -9.17 -17.24
C ASN A 66 13.24 -7.87 -18.02
N LYS A 67 11.97 -7.56 -18.31
CA LYS A 67 11.56 -6.39 -19.10
C LYS A 67 10.51 -5.55 -18.36
N ASP A 68 9.28 -6.07 -18.30
CA ASP A 68 8.14 -5.44 -17.65
C ASP A 68 7.23 -6.55 -17.09
N VAL A 69 6.87 -6.40 -15.82
CA VAL A 69 6.14 -7.41 -15.03
C VAL A 69 4.86 -6.77 -14.47
N PRO A 70 3.71 -6.95 -15.16
CA PRO A 70 2.44 -6.40 -14.72
C PRO A 70 1.98 -6.98 -13.37
N ALA A 71 1.08 -6.24 -12.72
CA ALA A 71 0.47 -6.60 -11.46
C ALA A 71 -0.98 -6.07 -11.39
N PRO A 72 -1.81 -6.56 -10.44
CA PRO A 72 -3.12 -6.01 -10.20
C PRO A 72 -3.08 -4.54 -9.82
N ASP A 73 -4.12 -3.84 -10.23
CA ASP A 73 -4.50 -2.48 -9.82
C ASP A 73 -6.04 -2.38 -9.74
N VAL A 74 -6.60 -1.17 -9.64
CA VAL A 74 -8.04 -0.92 -9.53
C VAL A 74 -8.82 -1.71 -10.60
N TYR A 75 -9.83 -2.45 -10.09
CA TYR A 75 -10.73 -3.35 -10.82
C TYR A 75 -10.08 -4.50 -11.60
N THR A 76 -8.85 -4.86 -11.26
CA THR A 76 -8.23 -6.11 -11.72
C THR A 76 -7.98 -7.04 -10.53
N THR A 77 -8.04 -8.34 -10.76
CA THR A 77 -8.05 -9.37 -9.71
C THR A 77 -6.97 -10.42 -9.96
N PRO A 78 -6.66 -11.29 -8.98
CA PRO A 78 -5.80 -12.44 -9.21
C PRO A 78 -6.28 -13.32 -10.37
N GLN A 79 -7.59 -13.47 -10.56
CA GLN A 79 -8.14 -14.21 -11.71
C GLN A 79 -7.78 -13.55 -13.05
N ILE A 80 -7.82 -12.22 -13.14
CA ILE A 80 -7.40 -11.52 -14.36
C ILE A 80 -5.90 -11.71 -14.61
N MET A 81 -5.07 -11.70 -13.55
CA MET A 81 -3.63 -11.99 -13.67
C MET A 81 -3.39 -13.42 -14.17
N ALA A 82 -4.22 -14.38 -13.73
CA ALA A 82 -4.16 -15.76 -14.20
C ALA A 82 -4.38 -15.85 -15.72
N TRP A 83 -5.45 -15.23 -16.23
CA TRP A 83 -5.73 -15.21 -17.68
C TRP A 83 -4.64 -14.50 -18.47
N MET A 84 -4.09 -13.42 -17.92
CA MET A 84 -3.02 -12.69 -18.58
C MET A 84 -1.73 -13.52 -18.67
N MET A 85 -1.37 -14.24 -17.60
CA MET A 85 -0.20 -15.13 -17.59
C MET A 85 -0.38 -16.27 -18.60
N ASP A 86 -1.53 -16.96 -18.56
CA ASP A 86 -1.86 -18.07 -19.46
C ASP A 86 -1.80 -17.66 -20.94
N GLU A 87 -2.31 -16.47 -21.28
CA GLU A 87 -2.20 -15.95 -22.65
C GLU A 87 -0.75 -15.68 -23.06
N TYR A 88 0.06 -15.12 -22.16
CA TYR A 88 1.48 -14.85 -22.44
C TYR A 88 2.25 -16.15 -22.66
N GLU A 89 2.03 -17.16 -21.82
CA GLU A 89 2.64 -18.48 -21.95
C GLU A 89 2.21 -19.17 -23.25
N THR A 90 0.96 -19.01 -23.66
CA THR A 90 0.45 -19.53 -24.94
C THR A 90 1.17 -18.90 -26.14
N ILE A 91 1.34 -17.58 -26.13
CA ILE A 91 2.01 -16.83 -27.21
C ILE A 91 3.50 -17.22 -27.29
N THR A 92 4.17 -17.27 -26.15
CA THR A 92 5.63 -17.54 -26.05
C THR A 92 5.97 -19.02 -26.09
N ARG A 93 4.97 -19.90 -25.91
CA ARG A 93 5.10 -21.36 -25.85
C ARG A 93 6.07 -21.83 -24.77
N ALA A 94 6.08 -21.13 -23.64
CA ALA A 94 6.96 -21.40 -22.52
C ALA A 94 6.27 -21.04 -21.19
N HIS A 95 6.65 -21.75 -20.13
CA HIS A 95 6.15 -21.51 -18.79
C HIS A 95 6.90 -20.32 -18.17
N HIS A 96 6.17 -19.23 -17.87
CA HIS A 96 6.66 -17.94 -17.44
C HIS A 96 5.83 -17.36 -16.28
N PRO A 97 5.77 -18.04 -15.12
CA PRO A 97 4.92 -17.60 -14.01
C PRO A 97 5.37 -16.27 -13.41
N GLY A 98 6.64 -15.89 -13.63
CA GLY A 98 7.19 -14.60 -13.18
C GLY A 98 6.88 -13.41 -14.10
N VAL A 99 6.19 -13.60 -15.24
CA VAL A 99 5.87 -12.49 -16.15
C VAL A 99 4.83 -11.55 -15.57
N ILE A 100 3.99 -12.03 -14.65
CA ILE A 100 2.94 -11.27 -13.98
C ILE A 100 2.94 -11.63 -12.50
N THR A 101 2.71 -10.66 -11.63
CA THR A 101 2.59 -10.87 -10.18
C THR A 101 1.15 -10.68 -9.70
N GLY A 102 0.85 -11.03 -8.44
CA GLY A 102 -0.49 -10.96 -7.88
C GLY A 102 -1.41 -12.08 -8.34
N LYS A 103 -0.83 -13.23 -8.67
CA LYS A 103 -1.55 -14.41 -9.11
C LYS A 103 -2.16 -15.17 -7.92
N PRO A 104 -3.15 -16.05 -8.16
CA PRO A 104 -3.56 -17.06 -7.18
C PRO A 104 -2.37 -17.94 -6.77
N LEU A 105 -2.36 -18.39 -5.50
CA LEU A 105 -1.29 -19.23 -4.96
C LEU A 105 -1.09 -20.52 -5.78
N GLN A 106 -2.18 -21.07 -6.32
CA GLN A 106 -2.20 -22.32 -7.09
C GLN A 106 -1.41 -22.24 -8.39
N ILE A 107 -1.15 -21.02 -8.90
CA ILE A 107 -0.44 -20.79 -10.17
C ILE A 107 0.74 -19.82 -10.00
N GLY A 108 1.44 -19.93 -8.87
CA GLY A 108 2.69 -19.19 -8.63
C GLY A 108 2.52 -17.81 -8.00
N GLY A 109 1.40 -17.57 -7.30
CA GLY A 109 1.25 -16.44 -6.39
C GLY A 109 2.11 -16.58 -5.13
N SER A 110 2.43 -15.46 -4.46
CA SER A 110 3.14 -15.48 -3.17
C SER A 110 2.17 -15.50 -1.98
N ALA A 111 2.50 -16.28 -0.96
CA ALA A 111 1.91 -16.13 0.37
C ALA A 111 2.16 -14.71 0.92
N GLY A 112 1.36 -14.27 1.89
CA GLY A 112 1.54 -12.98 2.57
C GLY A 112 1.19 -11.75 1.74
N ARG A 113 0.62 -11.89 0.54
CA ARG A 113 0.23 -10.75 -0.30
C ARG A 113 -0.94 -9.94 0.30
N VAL A 114 -1.88 -10.63 0.92
CA VAL A 114 -3.20 -10.08 1.30
C VAL A 114 -3.06 -8.98 2.37
N ASP A 115 -2.17 -9.19 3.34
CA ASP A 115 -1.91 -8.29 4.45
C ASP A 115 -0.64 -7.44 4.27
N ALA A 116 0.15 -7.71 3.23
CA ALA A 116 1.45 -7.08 2.97
C ALA A 116 1.47 -5.56 3.14
N THR A 117 0.48 -4.85 2.58
CA THR A 117 0.39 -3.38 2.64
C THR A 117 0.28 -2.88 4.07
N ALA A 118 -0.68 -3.41 4.84
CA ALA A 118 -0.87 -3.01 6.23
C ALA A 118 0.29 -3.47 7.12
N ARG A 119 0.80 -4.68 6.87
CA ARG A 119 1.97 -5.22 7.58
C ARG A 119 3.22 -4.36 7.40
N GLY A 120 3.48 -3.90 6.17
CA GLY A 120 4.52 -2.91 5.90
C GLY A 120 4.30 -1.62 6.68
N GLY A 121 3.06 -1.14 6.71
CA GLY A 121 2.63 -0.02 7.55
C GLY A 121 2.95 -0.22 9.03
N MET A 122 2.67 -1.40 9.58
CA MET A 122 2.97 -1.70 10.98
C MET A 122 4.49 -1.70 11.25
N TYR A 123 5.29 -2.23 10.34
CA TYR A 123 6.75 -2.21 10.48
C TYR A 123 7.31 -0.80 10.48
N VAL A 124 6.86 0.08 9.58
CA VAL A 124 7.31 1.49 9.61
C VAL A 124 6.83 2.22 10.86
N THR A 125 5.61 1.95 11.34
CA THR A 125 5.08 2.51 12.59
C THR A 125 5.91 2.06 13.80
N ARG A 126 6.27 0.77 13.86
CA ARG A 126 7.16 0.22 14.90
C ARG A 126 8.49 0.96 14.91
N GLU A 127 9.13 1.13 13.75
CA GLU A 127 10.42 1.81 13.67
C GLU A 127 10.32 3.29 14.05
N ALA A 128 9.25 3.97 13.65
CA ALA A 128 8.99 5.35 14.07
C ALA A 128 8.85 5.48 15.59
N ALA A 129 8.04 4.61 16.20
CA ALA A 129 7.85 4.57 17.64
C ALA A 129 9.17 4.30 18.38
N ASN A 130 10.01 3.39 17.88
CA ASN A 130 11.35 3.15 18.41
C ASN A 130 12.23 4.41 18.38
N LYS A 131 12.24 5.17 17.27
CA LYS A 131 12.99 6.44 17.18
C LYS A 131 12.44 7.52 18.11
N MET A 132 11.15 7.48 18.40
CA MET A 132 10.48 8.40 19.31
C MET A 132 10.57 7.94 20.79
N SER A 133 11.15 6.76 21.07
CA SER A 133 11.11 6.12 22.39
C SER A 133 9.69 6.00 22.95
N LEU A 134 8.73 5.73 22.06
CA LEU A 134 7.31 5.59 22.39
C LEU A 134 6.93 4.11 22.46
N ASP A 135 6.50 3.65 23.63
CA ASP A 135 5.86 2.33 23.75
C ASP A 135 4.41 2.42 23.24
N LEU A 136 4.09 1.57 22.26
CA LEU A 136 2.78 1.50 21.62
C LEU A 136 1.82 0.55 22.34
N SER A 137 2.31 -0.30 23.26
CA SER A 137 1.45 -1.25 23.96
C SER A 137 0.39 -0.54 24.81
N GLY A 138 -0.88 -0.89 24.60
CA GLY A 138 -2.03 -0.26 25.24
C GLY A 138 -2.33 1.17 24.76
N LYS A 139 -1.65 1.67 23.71
CA LYS A 139 -1.90 3.00 23.15
C LYS A 139 -3.01 2.95 22.10
N THR A 140 -3.69 4.08 21.93
CA THR A 140 -4.85 4.16 21.05
C THR A 140 -4.48 4.32 19.58
N MET A 141 -5.28 3.72 18.70
CA MET A 141 -5.24 3.95 17.26
C MET A 141 -6.62 4.28 16.68
N ALA A 142 -6.60 5.06 15.60
CA ALA A 142 -7.76 5.34 14.77
C ALA A 142 -7.49 4.99 13.30
N ILE A 143 -8.49 4.46 12.60
CA ILE A 143 -8.36 3.99 11.21
C ILE A 143 -9.41 4.65 10.35
N GLN A 144 -8.98 5.49 9.41
CA GLN A 144 -9.87 6.07 8.42
C GLN A 144 -9.92 5.16 7.20
N GLY A 145 -11.07 4.54 6.92
CA GLY A 145 -11.24 3.63 5.79
C GLY A 145 -11.01 2.16 6.12
N PHE A 146 -12.10 1.41 6.23
CA PHE A 146 -12.09 -0.01 6.61
C PHE A 146 -12.18 -0.97 5.40
N GLY A 147 -11.39 -0.66 4.36
CA GLY A 147 -11.12 -1.58 3.25
C GLY A 147 -10.06 -2.64 3.65
N ASN A 148 -9.47 -3.34 2.67
CA ASN A 148 -8.45 -4.36 2.95
C ASN A 148 -7.30 -3.83 3.84
N ALA A 149 -6.71 -2.68 3.46
CA ALA A 149 -5.60 -2.09 4.22
C ALA A 149 -6.03 -1.70 5.66
N GLY A 150 -7.17 -1.05 5.83
CA GLY A 150 -7.67 -0.66 7.16
C GLY A 150 -8.06 -1.84 8.04
N GLN A 151 -8.68 -2.88 7.48
CA GLN A 151 -9.03 -4.11 8.21
C GLN A 151 -7.77 -4.80 8.75
N TYR A 152 -6.74 -4.96 7.92
CA TYR A 152 -5.47 -5.53 8.38
C TYR A 152 -4.67 -4.58 9.27
N ALA A 153 -4.79 -3.27 9.11
CA ALA A 153 -4.19 -2.31 10.04
C ALA A 153 -4.80 -2.44 11.44
N ALA A 154 -6.11 -2.69 11.53
CA ALA A 154 -6.81 -2.91 12.79
C ALA A 154 -6.30 -4.17 13.50
N THR A 155 -6.29 -5.31 12.82
CA THR A 155 -5.87 -6.57 13.42
C THR A 155 -4.37 -6.60 13.69
N LEU A 156 -3.54 -6.22 12.71
CA LEU A 156 -2.08 -6.25 12.87
C LEU A 156 -1.56 -5.16 13.81
N GLY A 157 -2.22 -4.00 13.87
CA GLY A 157 -1.87 -2.96 14.84
C GLY A 157 -2.05 -3.44 16.27
N HIS A 158 -3.12 -4.19 16.53
CA HIS A 158 -3.32 -4.85 17.81
C HIS A 158 -2.30 -5.99 18.04
N GLU A 159 -2.20 -6.94 17.11
CA GLU A 159 -1.36 -8.15 17.27
C GLU A 159 0.14 -7.85 17.35
N LEU A 160 0.66 -6.95 16.50
CA LEU A 160 2.10 -6.71 16.37
C LEU A 160 2.61 -5.56 17.22
N LEU A 161 1.78 -4.56 17.47
CA LEU A 161 2.17 -3.32 18.15
C LEU A 161 1.48 -3.13 19.51
N GLY A 162 0.48 -3.96 19.84
CA GLY A 162 -0.30 -3.84 21.06
C GLY A 162 -1.19 -2.61 21.10
N LEU A 163 -1.59 -2.07 19.95
CA LEU A 163 -2.47 -0.90 19.87
C LEU A 163 -3.93 -1.27 20.16
N GLU A 164 -4.65 -0.35 20.80
CA GLU A 164 -6.07 -0.44 21.07
C GLU A 164 -6.85 0.39 20.05
N LEU A 165 -7.71 -0.26 19.27
CA LEU A 165 -8.55 0.42 18.29
C LEU A 165 -9.66 1.17 19.02
N ILE A 166 -9.72 2.50 18.89
CA ILE A 166 -10.81 3.29 19.49
C ILE A 166 -11.73 3.91 18.46
N ALA A 167 -11.32 4.00 17.20
CA ALA A 167 -12.13 4.55 16.13
C ALA A 167 -11.83 3.91 14.78
N ALA A 168 -12.88 3.68 13.98
CA ALA A 168 -12.75 3.23 12.60
C ALA A 168 -13.83 3.83 11.73
N SER A 169 -13.54 4.11 10.45
CA SER A 169 -14.56 4.58 9.50
C SER A 169 -14.58 3.86 8.16
N ASP A 170 -15.70 3.99 7.47
CA ASP A 170 -15.86 3.57 6.08
C ASP A 170 -16.54 4.65 5.23
N SER A 171 -17.00 4.29 4.02
CA SER A 171 -17.67 5.21 3.11
C SER A 171 -19.02 5.76 3.62
N LYS A 172 -19.57 5.22 4.71
CA LYS A 172 -20.86 5.62 5.31
C LYS A 172 -20.69 6.41 6.61
N GLY A 173 -19.49 6.46 7.20
CA GLY A 173 -19.20 7.19 8.43
C GLY A 173 -18.27 6.41 9.36
N GLY A 174 -18.08 6.93 10.58
CA GLY A 174 -17.21 6.35 11.60
C GLY A 174 -17.94 5.85 12.83
N ILE A 175 -17.24 5.00 13.57
CA ILE A 175 -17.61 4.53 14.90
C ILE A 175 -16.48 4.85 15.89
N TYR A 176 -16.83 5.09 17.14
CA TYR A 176 -15.93 5.43 18.23
C TYR A 176 -16.31 4.71 19.52
N ASN A 177 -15.30 4.23 20.25
CA ASN A 177 -15.45 3.78 21.63
C ASN A 177 -14.13 3.99 22.38
N GLU A 178 -14.14 4.89 23.36
CA GLU A 178 -12.98 5.20 24.20
C GLU A 178 -12.44 3.97 24.96
N LYS A 179 -13.29 2.98 25.24
CA LYS A 179 -12.91 1.74 25.93
C LYS A 179 -12.26 0.71 25.02
N GLY A 180 -12.19 0.96 23.72
CA GLY A 180 -11.64 0.05 22.72
C GLY A 180 -12.72 -0.71 21.94
N ILE A 181 -12.32 -1.17 20.75
CA ILE A 181 -13.11 -1.92 19.80
C ILE A 181 -12.30 -3.16 19.43
N ASP A 182 -12.89 -4.34 19.57
CA ASP A 182 -12.25 -5.59 19.16
C ASP A 182 -12.05 -5.63 17.63
N PRO A 183 -10.80 -5.65 17.13
CA PRO A 183 -10.54 -5.55 15.69
C PRO A 183 -11.09 -6.74 14.91
N GLU A 184 -11.03 -7.96 15.45
CA GLU A 184 -11.51 -9.16 14.75
C GLU A 184 -13.03 -9.15 14.61
N ALA A 185 -13.74 -8.81 15.68
CA ALA A 185 -15.19 -8.65 15.71
C ALA A 185 -15.63 -7.56 14.73
N LEU A 186 -14.90 -6.45 14.66
CA LEU A 186 -15.22 -5.35 13.75
C LEU A 186 -15.02 -5.76 12.28
N VAL A 187 -13.92 -6.45 11.94
CA VAL A 187 -13.69 -6.99 10.59
C VAL A 187 -14.81 -7.95 10.22
N LYS A 188 -15.17 -8.88 11.12
CA LYS A 188 -16.28 -9.82 10.89
C LYS A 188 -17.60 -9.09 10.65
N TYR A 189 -17.91 -8.08 11.45
CA TYR A 189 -19.10 -7.26 11.27
C TYR A 189 -19.11 -6.58 9.90
N LYS A 190 -18.01 -5.90 9.53
CA LYS A 190 -17.89 -5.22 8.23
C LYS A 190 -18.10 -6.17 7.05
N LEU A 191 -17.54 -7.38 7.12
CA LEU A 191 -17.70 -8.39 6.07
C LEU A 191 -19.14 -8.93 5.96
N GLN A 192 -19.88 -8.97 7.06
CA GLN A 192 -21.26 -9.46 7.11
C GLN A 192 -22.29 -8.39 6.70
N THR A 193 -22.12 -7.16 7.16
CA THR A 193 -23.11 -6.08 6.98
C THR A 193 -22.76 -5.12 5.85
N GLY A 194 -21.49 -5.11 5.42
CA GLY A 194 -20.96 -4.16 4.45
C GLY A 194 -20.77 -2.74 5.00
N THR A 195 -20.98 -2.49 6.29
CA THR A 195 -20.89 -1.17 6.94
C THR A 195 -20.32 -1.28 8.35
N LEU A 196 -19.71 -0.22 8.89
CA LEU A 196 -19.36 -0.15 10.31
C LEU A 196 -20.48 0.42 11.18
N GLN A 197 -21.37 1.24 10.60
CA GLN A 197 -22.52 1.79 11.32
C GLN A 197 -23.35 0.70 11.97
N GLY A 198 -23.69 0.89 13.24
CA GLY A 198 -24.49 -0.06 14.03
C GLY A 198 -23.68 -1.17 14.68
N PHE A 199 -22.34 -1.08 14.69
CA PHE A 199 -21.52 -1.96 15.52
C PHE A 199 -21.86 -1.75 17.01
N PRO A 200 -22.09 -2.81 17.80
CA PRO A 200 -22.49 -2.68 19.21
C PRO A 200 -21.48 -1.88 20.04
N ASP A 201 -21.99 -1.20 21.08
CA ASP A 201 -21.17 -0.46 22.05
C ASP A 201 -20.25 0.60 21.43
N THR A 202 -20.70 1.26 20.36
CA THR A 202 -19.98 2.37 19.72
C THR A 202 -20.88 3.56 19.47
N ASP A 203 -20.29 4.75 19.56
CA ASP A 203 -20.90 6.01 19.17
C ASP A 203 -20.60 6.31 17.70
N ALA A 204 -21.56 6.90 16.99
CA ALA A 204 -21.34 7.33 15.61
C ALA A 204 -20.52 8.63 15.59
N ILE A 205 -19.51 8.67 14.72
CA ILE A 205 -18.69 9.87 14.46
C ILE A 205 -18.56 10.09 12.95
N THR A 206 -18.25 11.31 12.54
CA THR A 206 -17.92 11.62 11.15
C THR A 206 -16.49 11.23 10.79
N ASN A 207 -16.17 11.20 9.50
CA ASN A 207 -14.81 10.93 9.04
C ASN A 207 -13.84 12.04 9.42
N ASP A 208 -14.30 13.29 9.46
CA ASP A 208 -13.48 14.44 9.84
C ASP A 208 -13.19 14.41 11.34
N GLU A 209 -14.21 14.17 12.18
CA GLU A 209 -14.02 14.00 13.63
C GLU A 209 -13.05 12.85 13.94
N LEU A 210 -13.09 11.75 13.18
CA LEU A 210 -12.16 10.63 13.37
C LEU A 210 -10.70 11.04 13.15
N LEU A 211 -10.42 11.84 12.10
CA LEU A 211 -9.07 12.29 11.77
C LEU A 211 -8.48 13.20 12.86
N GLU A 212 -9.33 13.93 13.58
CA GLU A 212 -8.95 14.90 14.62
C GLU A 212 -8.90 14.31 16.04
N LEU A 213 -9.13 13.00 16.19
CA LEU A 213 -9.05 12.32 17.48
C LEU A 213 -7.64 12.35 18.06
N GLU A 214 -7.57 12.46 19.39
CA GLU A 214 -6.31 12.33 20.11
C GLU A 214 -5.96 10.84 20.26
N VAL A 215 -5.14 10.34 19.33
CA VAL A 215 -4.66 8.96 19.31
C VAL A 215 -3.14 8.88 19.27
N ALA A 216 -2.55 7.75 19.65
CA ALA A 216 -1.11 7.59 19.44
C ALA A 216 -0.80 7.42 17.95
N VAL A 217 -1.59 6.61 17.24
CA VAL A 217 -1.37 6.33 15.82
C VAL A 217 -2.66 6.52 15.00
N LEU A 218 -2.57 7.33 13.95
CA LEU A 218 -3.63 7.49 12.95
C LEU A 218 -3.25 6.76 11.66
N PHE A 219 -4.19 5.97 11.11
CA PHE A 219 -4.02 5.26 9.84
C PHE A 219 -5.02 5.75 8.78
N PRO A 220 -4.64 6.73 7.94
CA PRO A 220 -5.41 7.10 6.75
C PRO A 220 -5.33 5.98 5.69
N ALA A 221 -6.44 5.31 5.42
CA ALA A 221 -6.55 4.12 4.58
C ALA A 221 -7.76 4.16 3.62
N ALA A 222 -8.37 5.34 3.41
CA ALA A 222 -9.51 5.53 2.50
C ALA A 222 -9.12 6.21 1.18
N LEU A 223 -9.35 7.53 1.09
CA LEU A 223 -9.25 8.35 -0.13
C LEU A 223 -8.00 9.25 -0.07
N GLU A 224 -7.64 9.75 -1.25
CA GLU A 224 -6.63 10.81 -1.41
C GLU A 224 -7.15 12.16 -0.88
N GLN A 225 -6.23 13.05 -0.47
CA GLN A 225 -6.48 14.44 -0.10
C GLN A 225 -7.56 14.66 0.98
N VAL A 226 -7.60 13.76 1.97
CA VAL A 226 -8.51 13.85 3.13
C VAL A 226 -7.91 14.66 4.28
N ILE A 227 -6.59 14.81 4.29
CA ILE A 227 -5.85 15.67 5.22
C ILE A 227 -5.32 16.85 4.43
N THR A 228 -5.81 18.04 4.78
CA THR A 228 -5.62 19.28 4.03
C THR A 228 -5.27 20.42 4.98
N GLU A 229 -4.89 21.58 4.42
CA GLU A 229 -4.69 22.83 5.19
C GLU A 229 -5.87 23.16 6.15
N LYS A 230 -7.07 22.65 5.86
CA LYS A 230 -8.28 22.93 6.64
C LYS A 230 -8.38 22.16 7.96
N ASN A 231 -7.78 20.97 8.04
CA ASN A 231 -7.87 20.08 9.21
C ASN A 231 -6.51 19.67 9.78
N ALA A 232 -5.39 19.94 9.09
CA ALA A 232 -4.05 19.57 9.55
C ALA A 232 -3.70 20.12 10.95
N ASP A 233 -4.16 21.33 11.27
CA ASP A 233 -3.98 21.94 12.60
C ASP A 233 -4.74 21.23 13.72
N ASN A 234 -5.80 20.49 13.38
CA ASN A 234 -6.62 19.77 14.35
C ASN A 234 -6.16 18.32 14.56
N ILE A 235 -5.21 17.82 13.76
CA ILE A 235 -4.68 16.46 13.89
C ILE A 235 -3.78 16.37 15.12
N LYS A 236 -4.15 15.48 16.05
CA LYS A 236 -3.51 15.36 17.37
C LYS A 236 -2.65 14.10 17.54
N CYS A 237 -2.57 13.27 16.50
CA CYS A 237 -1.87 12.00 16.59
C CYS A 237 -0.35 12.18 16.77
N LYS A 238 0.33 11.18 17.35
CA LYS A 238 1.81 11.20 17.47
C LYS A 238 2.48 10.68 16.20
N ILE A 239 1.94 9.60 15.65
CA ILE A 239 2.40 8.98 14.40
C ILE A 239 1.23 8.91 13.43
N MET A 240 1.45 9.34 12.20
CA MET A 240 0.47 9.18 11.12
C MET A 240 1.04 8.22 10.07
N CYS A 241 0.39 7.08 9.86
CA CYS A 241 0.84 6.04 8.93
C CYS A 241 -0.09 5.94 7.72
N GLU A 242 0.35 6.48 6.59
CA GLU A 242 -0.45 6.58 5.38
C GLU A 242 -0.54 5.25 4.64
N LEU A 243 -1.69 4.58 4.76
CA LEU A 243 -1.95 3.33 4.05
C LEU A 243 -2.68 3.54 2.72
N ALA A 244 -3.39 4.67 2.57
CA ALA A 244 -3.89 5.17 1.29
C ALA A 244 -2.75 5.83 0.49
N ASN A 245 -2.95 6.03 -0.82
CA ASN A 245 -2.03 6.85 -1.61
C ASN A 245 -2.47 8.31 -1.54
N GLY A 246 -1.52 9.22 -1.28
CA GLY A 246 -1.73 10.67 -1.21
C GLY A 246 -2.88 11.14 -0.29
N PRO A 247 -3.08 10.61 0.93
CA PRO A 247 -4.15 11.08 1.80
C PRO A 247 -3.92 12.52 2.29
N THR A 248 -2.68 13.01 2.25
CA THR A 248 -2.25 14.31 2.77
C THR A 248 -1.80 15.22 1.62
N THR A 249 -2.25 16.48 1.63
CA THR A 249 -1.80 17.50 0.67
C THR A 249 -0.43 18.06 1.06
N PRO A 250 0.38 18.59 0.12
CA PRO A 250 1.67 19.19 0.43
C PRO A 250 1.62 20.27 1.53
N GLU A 251 0.59 21.13 1.50
CA GLU A 251 0.40 22.20 2.49
C GLU A 251 0.12 21.63 3.89
N ALA A 252 -0.52 20.47 3.96
CA ALA A 252 -0.81 19.80 5.22
C ALA A 252 0.42 19.08 5.79
N ASP A 253 1.31 18.55 4.95
CA ASP A 253 2.57 17.96 5.42
C ASP A 253 3.42 18.99 6.18
N ASP A 254 3.48 20.23 5.70
CA ASP A 254 4.26 21.30 6.35
C ASP A 254 3.66 21.65 7.72
N ILE A 255 2.34 21.82 7.80
CA ILE A 255 1.62 22.05 9.08
C ILE A 255 1.85 20.90 10.06
N LEU A 256 1.71 19.66 9.61
CA LEU A 256 1.90 18.47 10.44
C LEU A 256 3.34 18.35 10.95
N PHE A 257 4.31 18.72 10.12
CA PHE A 257 5.73 18.73 10.51
C PHE A 257 6.01 19.79 11.57
N GLU A 258 5.46 21.00 11.42
CA GLU A 258 5.55 22.07 12.43
C GLU A 258 4.87 21.67 13.75
N ASN A 259 3.75 20.95 13.67
CA ASN A 259 3.00 20.41 14.81
C ASN A 259 3.63 19.15 15.41
N ASN A 260 4.81 18.71 14.95
CA ASN A 260 5.55 17.54 15.43
C ASN A 260 4.77 16.21 15.30
N VAL A 261 3.87 16.10 14.31
CA VAL A 261 3.27 14.82 13.92
C VAL A 261 4.28 14.04 13.10
N PHE A 262 4.59 12.80 13.51
CA PHE A 262 5.51 11.95 12.78
C PHE A 262 4.80 11.28 11.59
N VAL A 263 4.80 11.94 10.45
CA VAL A 263 4.16 11.44 9.22
C VAL A 263 5.05 10.37 8.55
N LEU A 264 4.48 9.20 8.31
CA LEU A 264 5.07 8.12 7.52
C LEU A 264 4.45 8.14 6.13
N PRO A 265 5.21 8.58 5.10
CA PRO A 265 4.65 8.85 3.79
C PRO A 265 4.19 7.57 3.11
N ASP A 266 3.05 7.67 2.41
CA ASP A 266 2.37 6.59 1.71
C ASP A 266 3.28 5.64 0.92
N PHE A 267 4.11 6.13 0.00
CA PHE A 267 4.91 5.26 -0.86
C PHE A 267 6.03 4.51 -0.11
N LEU A 268 6.32 4.87 1.15
CA LEU A 268 7.09 4.06 2.09
C LEU A 268 6.16 3.17 2.93
N ALA A 269 5.14 3.72 3.57
CA ALA A 269 4.28 3.02 4.52
C ALA A 269 3.47 1.89 3.89
N ASN A 270 2.91 2.12 2.70
CA ASN A 270 2.07 1.17 1.97
C ASN A 270 2.86 0.34 0.93
N SER A 271 4.19 0.36 1.00
CA SER A 271 5.10 -0.33 0.05
C SER A 271 5.19 -1.84 0.26
N GLY A 272 4.58 -2.38 1.32
CA GLY A 272 4.65 -3.82 1.58
C GLY A 272 4.03 -4.66 0.46
N GLY A 273 2.94 -4.18 -0.16
CA GLY A 273 2.31 -4.85 -1.30
C GLY A 273 3.24 -4.99 -2.51
N VAL A 274 3.98 -3.94 -2.88
CA VAL A 274 4.95 -4.02 -3.99
C VAL A 274 6.15 -4.89 -3.63
N THR A 275 6.58 -4.87 -2.37
CA THR A 275 7.68 -5.70 -1.87
C THR A 275 7.34 -7.19 -1.93
N VAL A 276 6.14 -7.60 -1.52
CA VAL A 276 5.69 -9.00 -1.67
C VAL A 276 5.44 -9.37 -3.13
N SER A 277 5.02 -8.42 -3.98
CA SER A 277 4.98 -8.63 -5.44
C SER A 277 6.37 -8.92 -6.01
N TYR A 278 7.39 -8.23 -5.54
CA TYR A 278 8.78 -8.52 -5.91
C TYR A 278 9.21 -9.89 -5.39
N PHE A 279 8.87 -10.27 -4.15
CA PHE A 279 9.14 -11.62 -3.66
C PHE A 279 8.46 -12.70 -4.51
N GLU A 280 7.24 -12.45 -5.01
CA GLU A 280 6.58 -13.35 -5.96
C GLU A 280 7.40 -13.50 -7.24
N GLN A 281 7.94 -12.41 -7.80
CA GLN A 281 8.82 -12.47 -8.98
C GLN A 281 10.10 -13.27 -8.70
N VAL A 282 10.72 -13.05 -7.53
CA VAL A 282 11.91 -13.77 -7.07
C VAL A 282 11.62 -15.28 -6.98
N GLN A 283 10.57 -15.68 -6.26
CA GLN A 283 10.14 -17.08 -6.13
C GLN A 283 9.86 -17.75 -7.48
N ASN A 284 9.19 -17.03 -8.40
CA ASN A 284 8.89 -17.52 -9.74
C ASN A 284 10.13 -17.65 -10.65
N THR A 285 11.23 -16.95 -10.34
CA THR A 285 12.46 -17.01 -11.15
C THR A 285 13.19 -18.34 -10.96
N TYR A 286 13.12 -18.95 -9.78
CA TYR A 286 13.76 -20.23 -9.47
C TYR A 286 12.76 -21.33 -9.05
N ASN A 287 11.45 -21.08 -9.21
CA ASN A 287 10.35 -22.01 -8.93
C ASN A 287 10.38 -22.64 -7.53
N TYR A 288 10.73 -21.86 -6.51
CA TYR A 288 10.67 -22.30 -5.11
C TYR A 288 9.96 -21.25 -4.27
N TYR A 289 8.87 -21.68 -3.65
CA TYR A 289 7.94 -20.80 -2.96
C TYR A 289 8.20 -20.82 -1.46
N TRP A 290 8.10 -19.65 -0.85
CA TRP A 290 8.39 -19.44 0.55
C TRP A 290 7.15 -19.65 1.40
N GLU A 291 7.37 -20.24 2.57
CA GLU A 291 6.37 -20.25 3.63
C GLU A 291 6.03 -18.83 4.09
N LEU A 292 4.81 -18.62 4.58
CA LEU A 292 4.31 -17.32 5.01
C LEU A 292 5.26 -16.61 5.99
N LYS A 293 5.84 -17.36 6.93
CA LYS A 293 6.79 -16.85 7.93
C LYS A 293 8.05 -16.26 7.30
N GLU A 294 8.55 -16.89 6.24
CA GLU A 294 9.75 -16.41 5.54
C GLU A 294 9.44 -15.16 4.70
N VAL A 295 8.25 -15.10 4.07
CA VAL A 295 7.77 -13.88 3.42
C VAL A 295 7.69 -12.72 4.42
N HIS A 296 7.09 -12.93 5.59
CA HIS A 296 6.96 -11.88 6.62
C HIS A 296 8.32 -11.42 7.15
N LYS A 297 9.25 -12.36 7.40
CA LYS A 297 10.61 -12.03 7.84
C LYS A 297 11.34 -11.19 6.81
N ASN A 298 11.29 -11.58 5.53
CA ASN A 298 11.96 -10.83 4.45
C ASN A 298 11.30 -9.46 4.22
N LEU A 299 9.97 -9.37 4.38
CA LEU A 299 9.24 -8.11 4.33
C LEU A 299 9.70 -7.15 5.44
N ASP A 300 9.78 -7.65 6.68
CA ASP A 300 10.23 -6.86 7.83
C ASP A 300 11.63 -6.27 7.59
N ILE A 301 12.59 -7.11 7.17
CA ILE A 301 13.96 -6.67 6.87
C ILE A 301 13.97 -5.56 5.80
N LYS A 302 13.25 -5.75 4.69
CA LYS A 302 13.25 -4.77 3.59
C LYS A 302 12.61 -3.44 4.01
N ILE A 303 11.47 -3.49 4.70
CA ILE A 303 10.75 -2.29 5.13
C ILE A 303 11.51 -1.53 6.23
N THR A 304 12.11 -2.25 7.19
CA THR A 304 12.92 -1.64 8.25
C THR A 304 14.14 -0.92 7.68
N ASN A 305 14.84 -1.52 6.73
CA ASN A 305 15.99 -0.89 6.07
C ASN A 305 15.58 0.35 5.26
N ALA A 306 14.41 0.29 4.59
CA ALA A 306 13.85 1.42 3.86
C ALA A 306 13.52 2.59 4.81
N PHE A 307 12.83 2.31 5.91
CA PHE A 307 12.54 3.30 6.95
C PHE A 307 13.82 3.96 7.46
N GLN A 308 14.84 3.16 7.81
CA GLN A 308 16.09 3.69 8.34
C GLN A 308 16.78 4.63 7.34
N SER A 309 16.81 4.27 6.05
CA SER A 309 17.37 5.11 4.99
C SER A 309 16.66 6.46 4.89
N VAL A 310 15.32 6.45 4.92
CA VAL A 310 14.50 7.67 4.86
C VAL A 310 14.66 8.51 6.13
N TYR A 311 14.67 7.88 7.31
CA TYR A 311 14.84 8.57 8.57
C TYR A 311 16.20 9.26 8.68
N GLU A 312 17.29 8.57 8.29
CA GLU A 312 18.63 9.16 8.25
C GLU A 312 18.70 10.36 7.30
N MET A 313 18.08 10.25 6.11
CA MET A 313 17.98 11.35 5.16
C MET A 313 17.22 12.54 5.75
N SER A 314 16.04 12.31 6.36
CA SER A 314 15.26 13.35 7.03
C SER A 314 16.07 14.06 8.10
N ARG A 315 16.92 13.31 8.84
CA ARG A 315 17.73 13.88 9.90
C ARG A 315 18.94 14.66 9.40
N ARG A 316 19.59 14.17 8.36
CA ARG A 316 20.72 14.85 7.72
C ARG A 316 20.29 16.18 7.09
N GLU A 317 19.21 16.15 6.31
CA GLU A 317 18.74 17.32 5.56
C GLU A 317 17.80 18.23 6.36
N LYS A 318 17.35 17.78 7.54
CA LYS A 318 16.40 18.49 8.43
C LYS A 318 15.06 18.81 7.76
N ILE A 319 14.54 17.83 7.04
CA ILE A 319 13.29 17.90 6.28
C ILE A 319 12.29 16.87 6.80
N ASN A 320 11.03 16.97 6.38
CA ASN A 320 10.02 15.98 6.73
C ASN A 320 10.30 14.60 6.06
N MET A 321 9.65 13.54 6.57
CA MET A 321 9.89 12.18 6.08
C MET A 321 9.48 11.99 4.62
N ARG A 322 8.46 12.71 4.10
CA ARG A 322 8.05 12.60 2.70
C ARG A 322 9.11 13.16 1.76
N GLN A 323 9.61 14.35 2.03
CA GLN A 323 10.71 14.97 1.28
C GLN A 323 11.96 14.07 1.34
N ALA A 324 12.28 13.53 2.51
CA ALA A 324 13.39 12.59 2.67
C ALA A 324 13.21 11.31 1.84
N ALA A 325 11.99 10.76 1.80
CA ALA A 325 11.69 9.58 1.01
C ALA A 325 11.89 9.85 -0.49
N TYR A 326 11.49 11.03 -0.97
CA TYR A 326 11.80 11.45 -2.34
C TYR A 326 13.29 11.60 -2.60
N LEU A 327 14.04 12.24 -1.71
CA LEU A 327 15.48 12.41 -1.89
C LEU A 327 16.18 11.06 -1.97
N VAL A 328 15.86 10.10 -1.09
CA VAL A 328 16.40 8.74 -1.15
C VAL A 328 16.05 8.07 -2.49
N SER A 329 14.80 8.17 -2.92
CA SER A 329 14.33 7.54 -4.16
C SER A 329 14.99 8.11 -5.41
N VAL A 330 15.10 9.44 -5.48
CA VAL A 330 15.71 10.16 -6.61
C VAL A 330 17.21 9.91 -6.65
N ASP A 331 17.90 9.97 -5.51
CA ASP A 331 19.35 9.75 -5.41
C ASP A 331 19.74 8.36 -5.94
N ARG A 332 19.01 7.31 -5.52
CA ARG A 332 19.25 5.93 -6.01
C ARG A 332 19.08 5.80 -7.52
N VAL A 333 18.03 6.41 -8.09
CA VAL A 333 17.79 6.35 -9.54
C VAL A 333 18.83 7.17 -10.30
N ALA A 334 19.13 8.38 -9.83
CA ALA A 334 20.12 9.25 -10.44
C ALA A 334 21.50 8.58 -10.45
N GLU A 335 21.90 7.96 -9.34
CA GLU A 335 23.16 7.24 -9.23
C GLU A 335 23.21 6.03 -10.17
N ALA A 336 22.13 5.26 -10.28
CA ALA A 336 22.05 4.16 -11.25
C ALA A 336 22.17 4.66 -12.71
N CYS A 337 21.53 5.78 -13.05
CA CYS A 337 21.64 6.43 -14.36
C CYS A 337 23.08 6.91 -14.65
N ARG A 338 23.72 7.56 -13.66
CA ARG A 338 25.10 8.05 -13.77
C ARG A 338 26.11 6.92 -13.96
N LEU A 339 26.01 5.86 -13.16
CA LEU A 339 26.87 4.68 -13.27
C LEU A 339 26.71 3.94 -14.62
N ARG A 340 25.52 4.04 -15.23
CA ARG A 340 25.24 3.51 -16.58
C ARG A 340 25.60 4.47 -17.72
N GLY A 341 26.01 5.70 -17.42
CA GLY A 341 26.38 6.71 -18.41
C GLY A 341 25.19 7.31 -19.18
N TRP A 342 24.00 7.35 -18.58
CA TRP A 342 22.82 7.98 -19.19
C TRP A 342 22.80 9.50 -19.03
N VAL A 343 23.44 9.99 -17.96
CA VAL A 343 23.56 11.40 -17.58
C VAL A 343 24.98 11.73 -17.15
#